data_AF-A0A9P5WC82-F1
#
_entry.id   AF-A0A9P5WC82-F1
#
_cell.length_a   1.000
_cell.length_b   1.000
_cell.length_c   1.000
_cell.angle_alpha   90.00
_cell.angle_beta   90.00
_cell.angle_gamma   90.00
#
_symmetry.space_group_name_H-M   'P 1'
#
loop_
_entity.id
_entity.type
_entity.pdbx_description
1 polymer ?
#
loop_
_entity_poly.entity_id
_entity_poly.type
_entity_poly.pdbx_seq_one_letter_code
_entity_poly.pdbx_strand_id
1 'polypeptide(L)'
;MATTITSSDTINAGEHVFIKMPSDNVKCLVLKPNTTISLGKFGTFKANDIIGRAWGHTYEIYDKDNKTRVYHLDEINEVEETENNNREIIDDSSSQKLTLEEIKALKSEGLKGELTGEEIVNKLKESHATFEKKTAYSQAKYLQKKGKKFHRIFTPIKPTTYSVNEYFYTKNPAKIRDIRMDTLSQLLSYSNVHAGCKLLVVDDTQGMIVSALAERMG
;
A
#
# COMPACT_ATOMS: atom_id res chain seq x y z
N MET A 1 -16.93 26.94 0.44
CA MET A 1 -15.81 27.42 1.30
C MET A 1 -14.56 26.68 0.83
N ALA A 2 -13.56 27.40 0.32
CA ALA A 2 -12.31 26.78 -0.11
C ALA A 2 -11.49 26.44 1.15
N THR A 3 -11.30 25.15 1.42
CA THR A 3 -10.42 24.67 2.49
C THR A 3 -9.00 25.13 2.17
N THR A 4 -8.45 26.04 2.98
CA THR A 4 -7.05 26.43 2.90
C THR A 4 -6.19 25.24 3.30
N ILE A 5 -5.64 24.55 2.29
CA ILE A 5 -4.71 23.43 2.44
C ILE A 5 -3.44 23.97 3.10
N THR A 6 -3.10 23.48 4.30
CA THR A 6 -1.85 23.84 4.98
C THR A 6 -0.70 23.00 4.41
N SER A 7 0.57 23.40 4.60
CA SER A 7 1.72 22.60 4.16
C SER A 7 1.73 21.19 4.77
N SER A 8 1.01 20.98 5.88
CA SER A 8 0.89 19.69 6.55
C SER A 8 -0.06 18.71 5.84
N ASP A 9 -0.92 19.20 4.93
CA ASP A 9 -1.95 18.40 4.25
C ASP A 9 -1.51 17.93 2.86
N THR A 10 -0.39 18.44 2.36
CA THR A 10 0.19 18.07 1.06
C THR A 10 1.54 17.38 1.20
N ILE A 11 1.89 16.65 0.15
CA ILE A 11 3.18 15.98 0.01
C ILE A 11 4.20 17.01 -0.50
N ASN A 12 5.22 17.34 0.29
CA ASN A 12 6.23 18.32 -0.14
C ASN A 12 7.54 17.68 -0.59
N ALA A 13 8.27 18.40 -1.42
CA ALA A 13 9.63 18.03 -1.82
C ALA A 13 10.58 18.03 -0.61
N GLY A 14 11.50 17.08 -0.57
CA GLY A 14 12.51 16.94 0.49
C GLY A 14 12.00 16.24 1.75
N GLU A 15 10.71 15.96 1.86
CA GLU A 15 10.14 15.23 3.00
C GLU A 15 10.40 13.73 2.90
N HIS A 16 10.39 13.09 4.08
CA HIS A 16 10.29 11.63 4.17
C HIS A 16 8.87 11.20 3.81
N VAL A 17 8.75 10.13 3.03
CA VAL A 17 7.47 9.57 2.61
C VAL A 17 7.52 8.05 2.71
N PHE A 18 6.45 7.46 3.23
CA PHE A 18 6.23 6.04 3.13
C PHE A 18 5.42 5.73 1.86
N ILE A 19 5.90 4.84 1.02
CA ILE A 19 5.17 4.36 -0.16
C ILE A 19 4.70 2.93 0.11
N LYS A 20 3.39 2.76 0.30
CA LYS A 20 2.76 1.45 0.43
C LYS A 20 2.46 0.87 -0.96
N MET A 21 2.90 -0.35 -1.19
CA MET A 21 2.68 -1.11 -2.42
C MET A 21 1.46 -2.03 -2.29
N PRO A 22 0.95 -2.61 -3.40
CA PRO A 22 -0.23 -3.48 -3.38
C PRO A 22 0.02 -4.77 -2.57
N SER A 23 1.28 -5.18 -2.45
CA SER A 23 1.68 -6.31 -1.60
C SER A 23 1.77 -5.99 -0.11
N ASP A 24 1.21 -4.85 0.33
CA ASP A 24 1.28 -4.28 1.69
C ASP A 24 2.69 -3.89 2.19
N ASN A 25 3.74 -4.29 1.47
CA ASN A 25 5.10 -3.84 1.72
C ASN A 25 5.22 -2.31 1.59
N VAL A 26 5.90 -1.70 2.55
CA VAL A 26 6.14 -0.25 2.60
C VAL A 26 7.63 0.05 2.34
N LYS A 27 7.91 1.07 1.54
CA LYS A 27 9.25 1.67 1.39
C LYS A 27 9.28 3.05 2.02
N CYS A 28 10.31 3.37 2.79
CA CYS A 28 10.58 4.72 3.27
C CYS A 28 11.62 5.37 2.35
N LEU A 29 11.38 6.60 1.89
CA LEU A 29 12.30 7.35 1.03
C LEU A 29 12.16 8.86 1.26
N VAL A 30 13.16 9.62 0.81
CA VAL A 30 13.10 11.09 0.76
C VAL A 30 12.66 11.51 -0.64
N LEU A 31 11.63 12.34 -0.74
CA LEU A 31 11.03 12.72 -2.02
C LEU A 31 11.82 13.84 -2.70
N LYS A 32 12.78 13.47 -3.56
CA LYS A 32 13.60 14.44 -4.30
C LYS A 32 12.91 14.88 -5.59
N PRO A 33 12.77 16.18 -5.88
CA PRO A 33 12.23 16.67 -7.15
C PRO A 33 12.98 16.13 -8.36
N ASN A 34 12.29 15.99 -9.49
CA ASN A 34 12.85 15.57 -10.77
C ASN A 34 13.56 14.21 -10.73
N THR A 35 13.19 13.33 -9.78
CA THR A 35 13.71 11.97 -9.69
C THR A 35 12.66 10.93 -10.04
N THR A 36 13.12 9.75 -10.45
CA THR A 36 12.28 8.59 -10.72
C THR A 36 12.37 7.62 -9.54
N ILE A 37 11.24 7.25 -8.95
CA ILE A 37 11.14 6.32 -7.83
C ILE A 37 10.83 4.92 -8.35
N SER A 38 11.58 3.92 -7.89
CA SER A 38 11.38 2.52 -8.26
C SER A 38 10.63 1.72 -7.19
N LEU A 39 9.54 1.08 -7.60
CA LEU A 39 8.73 0.18 -6.81
C LEU A 39 9.07 -1.30 -7.09
N GLY A 40 10.20 -1.56 -7.74
CA GLY A 40 10.62 -2.92 -8.12
C GLY A 40 9.65 -3.51 -9.16
N LYS A 41 9.02 -4.63 -8.84
CA LYS A 41 8.11 -5.34 -9.76
C LYS A 41 6.83 -4.59 -10.13
N PHE A 42 6.53 -3.47 -9.48
CA PHE A 42 5.35 -2.65 -9.76
C PHE A 42 5.66 -1.48 -10.72
N GLY A 43 6.92 -1.34 -11.14
CA GLY A 43 7.37 -0.30 -12.07
C GLY A 43 7.97 0.91 -11.37
N THR A 44 8.04 2.01 -12.09
CA THR A 44 8.64 3.27 -11.64
C THR A 44 7.68 4.44 -11.90
N PHE A 45 7.82 5.54 -11.14
CA PHE A 45 7.04 6.76 -11.36
C PHE A 45 7.89 8.00 -11.09
N LYS A 46 7.46 9.18 -11.57
CA LYS A 46 8.17 10.44 -11.33
C LYS A 46 7.75 11.05 -9.99
N ALA A 47 8.72 11.45 -9.17
CA ALA A 47 8.46 12.08 -7.87
C ALA A 47 7.53 13.30 -7.98
N ASN A 48 7.69 14.10 -9.03
CA ASN A 48 6.90 15.30 -9.29
C ASN A 48 5.40 15.02 -9.44
N ASP A 49 5.00 13.79 -9.77
CA ASP A 49 3.59 13.51 -10.00
C ASP A 49 2.76 13.53 -8.72
N ILE A 50 3.40 13.27 -7.57
CA ILE A 50 2.77 13.28 -6.24
C ILE A 50 3.12 14.52 -5.41
N ILE A 51 4.20 15.24 -5.74
CA ILE A 51 4.56 16.49 -5.04
C ILE A 51 3.43 17.52 -5.23
N GLY A 52 3.03 18.16 -4.13
CA GLY A 52 1.95 19.15 -4.08
C GLY A 52 0.55 18.54 -4.04
N ARG A 53 0.41 17.20 -4.09
CA ARG A 53 -0.89 16.54 -3.93
C ARG A 53 -1.21 16.26 -2.46
N ALA A 54 -2.49 16.11 -2.16
CA ALA A 54 -2.95 15.75 -0.83
C ALA A 54 -2.55 14.32 -0.44
N TRP A 55 -2.37 14.10 0.86
CA TRP A 55 -2.15 12.76 1.42
C TRP A 55 -3.37 11.84 1.25
N GLY A 56 -3.15 10.53 1.28
CA GLY A 56 -4.22 9.52 1.36
C GLY A 56 -4.72 8.98 0.02
N HIS A 57 -4.39 9.62 -1.11
CA HIS A 57 -4.71 9.07 -2.42
C HIS A 57 -3.83 7.87 -2.78
N THR A 58 -4.45 6.88 -3.43
CA THR A 58 -3.72 5.81 -4.12
C THR A 58 -3.56 6.20 -5.58
N TYR A 59 -2.39 5.94 -6.14
CA TYR A 59 -2.06 6.24 -7.54
C TYR A 59 -1.82 4.96 -8.30
N GLU A 60 -2.27 4.93 -9.55
CA GLU A 60 -1.92 3.89 -10.52
C GLU A 60 -0.85 4.43 -11.46
N ILE A 61 0.20 3.64 -11.69
CA ILE A 61 1.16 3.87 -12.77
C ILE A 61 0.59 3.22 -14.03
N TYR A 62 0.25 4.05 -15.01
CA TYR A 62 -0.38 3.64 -16.25
C TYR A 62 0.44 4.10 -17.46
N ASP A 63 0.16 3.49 -18.62
CA ASP A 63 0.74 3.83 -19.91
C ASP A 63 2.27 3.57 -20.02
N LYS A 64 2.80 3.65 -21.25
CA LYS A 64 4.22 3.42 -21.59
C LYS A 64 5.14 4.47 -20.99
N ASP A 65 4.62 5.68 -20.78
CA ASP A 65 5.36 6.80 -20.20
C ASP A 65 5.45 6.74 -18.65
N ASN A 66 4.84 5.74 -18.01
CA ASN A 66 4.71 5.64 -16.56
C ASN A 66 4.07 6.88 -15.93
N LYS A 67 3.02 7.40 -16.56
CA LYS A 67 2.23 8.48 -15.97
C LYS A 67 1.47 7.94 -14.77
N THR A 68 1.12 8.82 -13.85
CA THR A 68 0.33 8.44 -12.67
C THR A 68 -1.01 9.14 -12.66
N ARG A 69 -2.04 8.41 -12.27
CA ARG A 69 -3.40 8.91 -12.07
C ARG A 69 -3.92 8.45 -10.72
N VAL A 70 -4.90 9.16 -10.18
CA VAL A 70 -5.57 8.71 -8.96
C VAL A 70 -6.30 7.40 -9.28
N TYR A 71 -6.02 6.36 -8.48
CA TYR A 71 -6.69 5.08 -8.54
C TYR A 71 -7.88 5.12 -7.58
N HIS A 72 -9.07 4.91 -8.13
CA HIS A 72 -10.27 4.72 -7.35
C HIS A 72 -10.40 3.23 -7.05
N LEU A 73 -10.50 2.88 -5.76
CA LEU A 73 -10.90 1.53 -5.41
C LEU A 73 -12.36 1.37 -5.82
N ASP A 74 -12.67 0.23 -6.42
CA ASP A 74 -14.06 -0.16 -6.65
C ASP A 74 -14.82 -0.12 -5.34
N GLU A 75 -16.07 0.32 -5.41
CA GLU A 75 -16.97 0.37 -4.26
C GLU A 75 -17.06 -1.02 -3.61
N ILE A 76 -17.19 -1.04 -2.28
CA ILE A 76 -17.46 -2.27 -1.55
C ILE A 76 -18.87 -2.70 -1.92
N ASN A 77 -18.97 -3.51 -2.98
CA ASN A 77 -20.24 -4.09 -3.37
C ASN A 77 -20.63 -5.16 -2.35
N GLU A 78 -21.90 -5.14 -1.96
CA GLU A 78 -22.47 -6.22 -1.18
C GLU A 78 -22.32 -7.52 -1.97
N VAL A 79 -21.75 -8.53 -1.33
CA VAL A 79 -21.46 -9.80 -1.97
C VAL A 79 -22.74 -10.62 -1.95
N GLU A 80 -23.39 -10.78 -3.10
CA GLU A 80 -24.54 -11.68 -3.21
C GLU A 80 -24.09 -13.12 -2.95
N GLU A 81 -24.68 -13.76 -1.94
CA GLU A 81 -24.43 -15.16 -1.66
C GLU A 81 -25.05 -16.04 -2.75
N THR A 82 -24.26 -16.99 -3.25
CA THR A 82 -24.70 -17.97 -4.24
C THR A 82 -24.73 -19.36 -3.62
N GLU A 83 -25.50 -20.29 -4.21
CA GLU A 83 -25.52 -21.70 -3.79
C GLU A 83 -24.22 -22.47 -4.11
N ASN A 84 -23.27 -21.81 -4.79
CA ASN A 84 -21.99 -22.37 -5.15
C ASN A 84 -21.23 -22.84 -3.92
N ASN A 85 -20.61 -24.00 -4.01
CA ASN A 85 -19.75 -24.54 -2.99
C ASN A 85 -18.55 -25.25 -3.63
N ASN A 86 -17.60 -25.68 -2.80
CA ASN A 86 -16.36 -26.30 -3.27
C ASN A 86 -16.45 -27.82 -3.48
N ARG A 87 -17.64 -28.45 -3.40
CA ARG A 87 -17.78 -29.91 -3.49
C ARG A 87 -17.27 -30.48 -4.82
N GLU A 88 -17.44 -29.73 -5.91
CA GLU A 88 -16.98 -30.11 -7.25
C GLU A 88 -15.63 -29.51 -7.66
N ILE A 89 -14.97 -28.77 -6.77
CA ILE A 89 -13.68 -28.15 -7.06
C ILE A 89 -12.58 -29.16 -6.72
N ILE A 90 -11.90 -29.66 -7.75
CA ILE A 90 -10.76 -30.55 -7.61
C ILE A 90 -9.47 -29.71 -7.69
N ASP A 91 -8.55 -29.93 -6.75
CA ASP A 91 -7.25 -29.25 -6.75
C ASP A 91 -6.28 -29.96 -7.70
N ASP A 92 -6.28 -29.53 -8.95
CA ASP A 92 -5.37 -29.99 -9.98
C ASP A 92 -4.68 -28.80 -10.67
N SER A 93 -3.67 -29.10 -11.48
CA SER A 93 -2.98 -28.09 -12.28
C SER A 93 -3.78 -27.61 -13.50
N SER A 94 -5.01 -28.11 -13.72
CA SER A 94 -5.82 -27.79 -14.91
C SER A 94 -6.69 -26.55 -14.73
N SER A 95 -6.85 -26.08 -13.49
CA SER A 95 -7.69 -24.92 -13.16
C SER A 95 -7.28 -23.62 -13.86
N GLN A 96 -5.98 -23.41 -14.11
CA GLN A 96 -5.47 -22.23 -14.82
C GLN A 96 -4.89 -22.66 -16.17
N LYS A 97 -5.51 -22.20 -17.26
CA LYS A 97 -5.11 -22.56 -18.63
C LYS A 97 -3.84 -21.85 -19.10
N LEU A 98 -3.57 -20.63 -18.60
CA LEU A 98 -2.36 -19.89 -18.95
C LEU A 98 -1.13 -20.51 -18.28
N THR A 99 -0.11 -20.73 -19.10
CA THR A 99 1.20 -21.24 -18.69
C THR A 99 1.99 -20.21 -17.88
N LEU A 100 3.05 -20.67 -17.20
CA LEU A 100 3.94 -19.77 -16.47
C LEU A 100 4.62 -18.75 -17.39
N GLU A 101 4.93 -19.12 -18.62
CA GLU A 101 5.60 -18.26 -19.61
C GLU A 101 4.67 -17.15 -20.10
N GLU A 102 3.42 -17.48 -20.42
CA GLU A 102 2.39 -16.50 -20.77
C GLU A 102 2.14 -15.53 -19.62
N ILE A 103 2.08 -16.02 -18.38
CA ILE A 103 1.92 -15.15 -17.20
C ILE A 103 3.13 -14.23 -17.00
N LYS A 104 4.35 -14.68 -17.33
CA LYS A 104 5.55 -13.83 -17.31
C LYS A 104 5.48 -12.77 -18.42
N ALA A 105 5.00 -13.13 -19.61
CA ALA A 105 4.78 -12.19 -20.71
C ALA A 105 3.78 -11.10 -20.32
N LEU A 106 2.62 -11.48 -19.76
CA LEU A 106 1.61 -10.53 -19.27
C LEU A 106 2.18 -9.55 -18.22
N LYS A 107 3.06 -10.02 -17.32
CA LYS A 107 3.74 -9.12 -16.38
C LYS A 107 4.70 -8.16 -17.07
N SER A 108 5.40 -8.62 -18.11
CA SER A 108 6.32 -7.79 -18.88
C SER A 108 5.55 -6.71 -19.65
N GLU A 109 4.45 -7.07 -20.31
CA GLU A 109 3.53 -6.14 -20.97
C GLU A 109 2.94 -5.13 -19.97
N GLY A 110 2.55 -5.60 -18.79
CA GLY A 110 2.10 -4.74 -17.69
C GLY A 110 3.16 -3.73 -17.25
N LEU A 111 4.42 -4.15 -17.15
CA LEU A 111 5.55 -3.27 -16.81
C LEU A 111 5.89 -2.27 -17.92
N LYS A 112 5.70 -2.66 -19.19
CA LYS A 112 5.85 -1.78 -20.35
C LYS A 112 4.70 -0.79 -20.50
N GLY A 113 3.62 -0.93 -19.71
CA GLY A 113 2.43 -0.09 -19.81
C GLY A 113 1.55 -0.44 -21.02
N GLU A 114 1.71 -1.63 -21.60
CA GLU A 114 0.89 -2.13 -22.71
C GLU A 114 -0.44 -2.71 -22.24
N LEU A 115 -0.46 -3.24 -21.01
CA LEU A 115 -1.65 -3.71 -20.32
C LEU A 115 -1.73 -3.08 -18.94
N THR A 116 -2.93 -2.76 -18.51
CA THR A 116 -3.24 -2.36 -17.13
C THR A 116 -3.23 -3.60 -16.22
N GLY A 117 -3.09 -3.36 -14.92
CA GLY A 117 -3.19 -4.43 -13.94
C GLY A 117 -4.55 -5.13 -13.98
N GLU A 118 -5.61 -4.37 -14.23
CA GLU A 118 -6.99 -4.85 -14.32
C GLU A 118 -7.18 -5.78 -15.53
N GLU A 119 -6.71 -5.40 -16.71
CA GLU A 119 -6.77 -6.25 -17.92
C GLU A 119 -6.04 -7.59 -17.71
N ILE A 120 -4.90 -7.58 -17.01
CA ILE A 120 -4.17 -8.82 -16.69
C ILE A 120 -4.98 -9.70 -15.73
N VAL A 121 -5.61 -9.10 -14.72
CA VAL A 121 -6.46 -9.83 -13.77
C VAL A 121 -7.68 -10.42 -14.47
N ASN A 122 -8.30 -9.69 -15.38
CA ASN A 122 -9.45 -10.14 -16.16
C ASN A 122 -9.07 -11.31 -17.09
N LYS A 123 -7.96 -11.21 -17.83
CA LYS A 123 -7.44 -12.34 -18.63
C LYS A 123 -7.18 -13.59 -17.77
N LEU A 124 -6.66 -13.41 -16.55
CA LEU A 124 -6.42 -14.51 -15.59
C LEU A 124 -7.71 -15.09 -14.98
N LYS A 125 -8.80 -14.31 -14.94
CA LYS A 125 -10.12 -14.75 -14.51
C LYS A 125 -10.78 -15.56 -15.63
N GLU A 126 -10.80 -15.03 -16.85
CA GLU A 126 -11.42 -15.67 -18.03
C GLU A 126 -10.77 -17.02 -18.38
N SER A 127 -9.46 -17.15 -18.15
CA SER A 127 -8.70 -18.38 -18.36
C SER A 127 -8.85 -19.42 -17.23
N HIS A 128 -9.52 -19.08 -16.12
CA HIS A 128 -9.64 -19.95 -14.95
C HIS A 128 -10.91 -20.83 -15.02
N ALA A 129 -10.73 -22.12 -15.32
CA ALA A 129 -11.81 -23.05 -15.66
C ALA A 129 -12.88 -23.20 -14.57
N THR A 130 -12.48 -23.14 -13.29
CA THR A 130 -13.38 -23.35 -12.14
C THR A 130 -13.72 -22.06 -11.40
N PHE A 131 -13.52 -20.88 -12.02
CA PHE A 131 -13.75 -19.59 -11.33
C PHE A 131 -15.22 -19.40 -10.98
N GLU A 132 -16.12 -19.69 -11.92
CA GLU A 132 -17.57 -19.56 -11.74
C GLU A 132 -18.13 -20.53 -10.70
N LYS A 133 -17.48 -21.68 -10.47
CA LYS A 133 -17.89 -22.64 -9.42
C LYS A 133 -17.56 -22.17 -8.01
N LYS A 134 -16.74 -21.13 -7.85
CA LYS A 134 -16.35 -20.61 -6.55
C LYS A 134 -17.51 -19.86 -5.89
N THR A 135 -17.52 -19.83 -4.57
CA THR A 135 -18.34 -18.90 -3.80
C THR A 135 -17.96 -17.46 -4.13
N ALA A 136 -18.90 -16.53 -4.00
CA ALA A 136 -18.65 -15.12 -4.25
C ALA A 136 -17.47 -14.56 -3.41
N TYR A 137 -17.35 -14.95 -2.13
CA TYR A 137 -16.19 -14.61 -1.30
C TYR A 137 -14.87 -15.19 -1.82
N SER A 138 -14.88 -16.41 -2.35
CA SER A 138 -13.69 -17.03 -2.93
C SER A 138 -13.28 -16.36 -4.24
N GLN A 139 -14.24 -15.90 -5.03
CA GLN A 139 -14.00 -15.08 -6.23
C GLN A 139 -13.38 -13.73 -5.85
N ALA A 140 -13.97 -13.00 -4.89
CA ALA A 140 -13.44 -11.73 -4.40
C ALA A 140 -12.02 -11.88 -3.83
N LYS A 141 -11.78 -12.92 -3.03
CA LYS A 141 -10.44 -13.26 -2.50
C LYS A 141 -9.44 -13.55 -3.62
N TYR A 142 -9.85 -14.26 -4.68
CA TYR A 142 -9.00 -14.51 -5.84
C TYR A 142 -8.64 -13.21 -6.56
N LEU A 143 -9.63 -12.36 -6.86
CA LEU A 143 -9.42 -11.08 -7.52
C LEU A 143 -8.51 -10.17 -6.69
N GLN A 144 -8.75 -10.04 -5.38
CA GLN A 144 -7.87 -9.27 -4.50
C GLN A 144 -6.44 -9.80 -4.52
N LYS A 145 -6.25 -11.12 -4.44
CA LYS A 145 -4.91 -11.74 -4.50
C LYS A 145 -4.19 -11.45 -5.82
N LYS A 146 -4.92 -11.47 -6.94
CA LYS A 146 -4.36 -11.16 -8.27
C LYS A 146 -4.12 -9.66 -8.43
N GLY A 147 -5.03 -8.80 -7.97
CA GLY A 147 -4.84 -7.35 -7.90
C GLY A 147 -3.57 -6.97 -7.14
N LYS A 148 -3.34 -7.51 -5.94
CA LYS A 148 -2.08 -7.31 -5.17
C LYS A 148 -0.81 -7.71 -5.92
N LYS A 149 -0.92 -8.57 -6.93
CA LYS A 149 0.20 -9.09 -7.72
C LYS A 149 0.44 -8.31 -9.02
N PHE A 150 -0.62 -7.84 -9.67
CA PHE A 150 -0.56 -7.28 -11.03
C PHE A 150 -0.91 -5.79 -11.11
N HIS A 151 -1.69 -5.24 -10.15
CA HIS A 151 -1.97 -3.80 -10.12
C HIS A 151 -0.67 -3.03 -9.84
N ARG A 152 -0.42 -2.00 -10.64
CA ARG A 152 0.74 -1.12 -10.51
C ARG A 152 0.36 0.12 -9.70
N ILE A 153 -0.25 -0.10 -8.54
CA ILE A 153 -0.73 0.97 -7.66
C ILE A 153 0.22 1.21 -6.50
N PHE A 154 0.20 2.42 -5.93
CA PHE A 154 0.92 2.76 -4.71
C PHE A 154 0.22 3.88 -3.95
N THR A 155 0.42 3.91 -2.63
CA THR A 155 -0.20 4.91 -1.74
C THR A 155 0.89 5.64 -0.97
N PRO A 156 1.09 6.95 -1.17
CA PRO A 156 1.90 7.79 -0.29
C PRO A 156 1.24 7.91 1.08
N ILE A 157 1.98 7.55 2.12
CA ILE A 157 1.58 7.61 3.53
C ILE A 157 2.47 8.62 4.22
N LYS A 158 1.82 9.56 4.92
CA LYS A 158 2.46 10.60 5.72
C LYS A 158 3.21 9.97 6.90
N PRO A 159 4.48 10.35 7.16
CA PRO A 159 5.14 10.00 8.40
C PRO A 159 4.41 10.64 9.59
N THR A 160 3.94 9.76 10.45
CA THR A 160 3.25 9.99 11.72
C THR A 160 3.74 8.94 12.69
N THR A 161 3.59 9.17 13.99
CA THR A 161 3.96 8.21 15.04
C THR A 161 3.38 6.83 14.75
N TYR A 162 2.12 6.78 14.30
CA TYR A 162 1.46 5.54 13.87
C TYR A 162 2.22 4.86 12.71
N SER A 163 2.37 5.55 11.58
CA SER A 163 2.97 4.96 10.37
C SER A 163 4.44 4.56 10.56
N VAL A 164 5.18 5.33 11.36
CA VAL A 164 6.58 5.07 11.68
C VAL A 164 6.67 3.83 12.59
N ASN A 165 5.85 3.75 13.64
CA ASN A 165 5.77 2.56 14.49
C ASN A 165 5.42 1.32 13.67
N GLU A 166 4.36 1.38 12.87
CA GLU A 166 3.88 0.26 12.05
C GLU A 166 4.97 -0.22 11.07
N TYR A 167 5.70 0.72 10.45
CA TYR A 167 6.81 0.41 9.55
C TYR A 167 7.93 -0.36 10.27
N PHE A 168 8.38 0.12 11.43
CA PHE A 168 9.45 -0.52 12.19
C PHE A 168 9.00 -1.83 12.84
N TYR A 169 7.78 -1.88 13.38
CA TYR A 169 7.21 -3.08 13.98
C TYR A 169 7.07 -4.21 12.93
N THR A 170 6.62 -3.88 11.72
CA THR A 170 6.50 -4.87 10.64
C THR A 170 7.86 -5.33 10.12
N LYS A 171 8.82 -4.40 9.93
CA LYS A 171 10.10 -4.73 9.29
C LYS A 171 11.17 -5.26 10.25
N ASN A 172 11.32 -4.64 11.41
CA ASN A 172 12.41 -4.88 12.35
C ASN A 172 11.95 -4.55 13.79
N PRO A 173 11.02 -5.32 14.37
CA PRO A 173 10.39 -4.96 15.65
C PRO A 173 11.39 -4.90 16.81
N ALA A 174 12.42 -5.76 16.80
CA ALA A 174 13.49 -5.74 17.79
C ALA A 174 14.22 -4.38 17.90
N LYS A 175 14.30 -3.60 16.81
CA LYS A 175 14.94 -2.27 16.81
C LYS A 175 14.19 -1.25 17.66
N ILE A 176 12.88 -1.47 17.84
CA ILE A 176 12.00 -0.65 18.67
C ILE A 176 11.56 -1.40 19.91
N ARG A 177 12.33 -2.43 20.33
CA ARG A 177 12.06 -3.25 21.51
C ARG A 177 10.66 -3.90 21.48
N ASP A 178 10.20 -4.24 20.26
CA ASP A 178 8.92 -4.86 19.99
C ASP A 178 7.70 -4.03 20.48
N ILE A 179 7.88 -2.71 20.64
CA ILE A 179 6.79 -1.82 21.04
C ILE A 179 5.76 -1.68 19.93
N ARG A 180 4.58 -2.25 20.15
CA ARG A 180 3.41 -2.08 19.30
C ARG A 180 2.78 -0.71 19.49
N MET A 181 2.02 -0.26 18.50
CA MET A 181 1.37 1.05 18.51
C MET A 181 0.38 1.22 19.66
N ASP A 182 -0.34 0.17 20.08
CA ASP A 182 -1.24 0.21 21.22
C ASP A 182 -0.47 0.45 22.53
N THR A 183 0.64 -0.26 22.75
CA THR A 183 1.54 -0.03 23.89
C THR A 183 2.13 1.38 23.88
N LEU A 184 2.61 1.85 22.72
CA LEU A 184 3.13 3.21 22.59
C LEU A 184 2.04 4.26 22.89
N SER A 185 0.81 4.04 22.43
CA SER A 185 -0.33 4.93 22.69
C SER A 185 -0.68 5.02 24.18
N GLN A 186 -0.62 3.88 24.89
CA GLN A 186 -0.81 3.86 26.35
C GLN A 186 0.31 4.58 27.07
N LEU A 187 1.57 4.37 26.69
CA LEU A 187 2.73 5.08 27.24
C LEU A 187 2.53 6.60 27.14
N LEU A 188 2.24 7.10 25.94
CA LEU A 188 2.07 8.54 25.73
C LEU A 188 0.90 9.12 26.54
N SER A 189 -0.17 8.33 26.74
CA SER A 189 -1.35 8.74 27.51
C SER A 189 -1.09 8.74 29.00
N TYR A 190 -0.47 7.68 29.55
CA TYR A 190 -0.11 7.59 30.96
C TYR A 190 0.97 8.60 31.38
N SER A 191 1.87 8.95 30.47
CA SER A 191 2.87 10.00 30.70
C SER A 191 2.30 11.42 30.65
N ASN A 192 1.01 11.58 30.31
CA ASN A 192 0.34 12.89 30.18
C ASN A 192 1.15 13.89 29.34
N VAL A 193 1.65 13.44 28.19
CA VAL A 193 2.52 14.25 27.33
C VAL A 193 1.65 15.23 26.54
N HIS A 194 1.99 16.51 26.58
CA HIS A 194 1.26 17.57 25.90
C HIS A 194 2.18 18.77 25.61
N ALA A 195 1.75 19.70 24.76
CA ALA A 195 2.50 20.92 24.47
C ALA A 195 2.94 21.64 25.75
N GLY A 196 4.21 22.05 25.78
CA GLY A 196 4.83 22.77 26.91
C GLY A 196 5.32 21.90 28.08
N CYS A 197 5.15 20.57 28.06
CA CYS A 197 5.69 19.71 29.12
C CYS A 197 7.23 19.63 29.08
N LYS A 198 7.85 19.42 30.25
CA LYS A 198 9.28 19.08 30.36
C LYS A 198 9.40 17.64 30.84
N LEU A 199 10.00 16.78 30.04
CA LEU A 199 10.06 15.34 30.27
C LEU A 199 11.49 14.89 30.48
N LEU A 200 11.69 13.90 31.35
CA LEU A 200 12.90 13.09 31.40
C LEU A 200 12.60 11.79 30.65
N VAL A 201 13.38 11.49 29.61
CA VAL A 201 13.17 10.33 28.74
C VAL A 201 14.48 9.55 28.63
N VAL A 202 14.41 8.24 28.84
CA VAL A 202 15.48 7.30 28.51
C VAL A 202 14.96 6.42 27.39
N ASP A 203 15.59 6.47 26.22
CA ASP A 203 15.10 5.83 25.00
C ASP A 203 16.18 4.95 24.36
N ASP A 204 15.91 3.64 24.31
CA ASP A 204 16.67 2.63 23.58
C ASP A 204 15.79 1.94 22.49
N THR A 205 14.93 2.73 21.85
CA THR A 205 13.98 2.31 20.80
C THR A 205 14.27 2.99 19.46
N GLN A 206 15.53 3.35 19.21
CA GLN A 206 15.97 4.13 18.04
C GLN A 206 15.21 5.46 17.86
N GLY A 207 14.85 6.09 18.97
CA GLY A 207 14.11 7.34 18.95
C GLY A 207 12.62 7.19 18.69
N MET A 208 12.04 5.98 18.70
CA MET A 208 10.59 5.79 18.53
C MET A 208 9.82 6.51 19.63
N ILE A 209 10.23 6.36 20.90
CA ILE A 209 9.57 7.03 22.01
C ILE A 209 9.82 8.53 21.93
N VAL A 210 11.07 8.98 21.75
CA VAL A 210 11.40 10.42 21.68
C VAL A 210 10.66 11.12 20.54
N SER A 211 10.58 10.51 19.36
CA SER A 211 9.86 11.10 18.21
C SER A 211 8.36 11.16 18.44
N ALA A 212 7.76 10.13 19.06
CA ALA A 212 6.35 10.12 19.40
C ALA A 212 5.97 11.18 20.45
N LEU A 213 6.86 11.39 21.43
CA LEU A 213 6.73 12.46 22.42
C LEU A 213 6.80 13.83 21.75
N ALA A 214 7.80 14.04 20.88
CA ALA A 214 7.98 15.29 20.14
C ALA A 214 6.75 15.60 19.27
N GLU A 215 6.23 14.62 18.51
CA GLU A 215 5.03 14.81 17.68
C GLU A 215 3.81 15.24 18.51
N ARG A 216 3.65 14.71 19.73
CA ARG A 216 2.54 15.09 20.63
C ARG A 216 2.74 16.45 21.30
N MET A 217 3.97 16.90 21.46
CA MET A 217 4.29 18.21 22.05
C MET A 217 4.11 19.38 21.05
N GLY A 218 4.04 19.09 19.74
CA GLY A 218 3.98 20.08 18.66
C GLY A 218 5.36 20.56 18.23
#